data_AF-A0A951SXY9-F1
#
_entry.id   AF-A0A951SXY9-F1
#
_cell.length_a   1.000
_cell.length_b   1.000
_cell.length_c   1.000
_cell.angle_alpha   90.00
_cell.angle_beta   90.00
_cell.angle_gamma   90.00
#
_symmetry.space_group_name_H-M   'P 1'
#
loop_
_entity.id
_entity.type
_entity.pdbx_description
1 polymer ?
#
loop_
_entity_poly.entity_id
_entity_poly.type
_entity_poly.pdbx_seq_one_letter_code
_entity_poly.pdbx_strand_id
1 'polypeptide(L)' 'MFNQYIEVVLSLPLDQSFTYIDTLSSLQIGSLIEVPFQNRTERAVVIQNR' A
#
# COMPACT_ATOMS: atom_id res chain seq x y z
N MET A 1 14.47 11.44 9.12
CA MET A 1 13.40 10.43 9.33
C MET A 1 13.46 9.50 8.13
N PHE A 2 13.54 8.19 8.34
CA PHE A 2 13.63 7.22 7.24
C PHE A 2 12.22 6.89 6.76
N ASN A 3 11.99 7.03 5.46
CA ASN A 3 10.78 6.57 4.81
C ASN A 3 10.82 5.04 4.73
N GLN A 4 9.83 4.36 5.30
CA GLN A 4 9.69 2.90 5.20
C GLN A 4 8.94 2.54 3.91
N TYR A 5 9.13 1.32 3.40
CA TYR A 5 8.43 0.87 2.21
C TYR A 5 7.37 -0.16 2.60
N ILE A 6 6.17 0.03 2.06
CA ILE A 6 5.05 -0.90 2.24
C ILE A 6 4.70 -1.58 0.92
N GLU A 7 4.35 -2.84 1.01
CA GLU A 7 3.82 -3.62 -0.10
C GLU A 7 2.32 -3.78 0.09
N VAL A 8 1.55 -3.50 -0.97
CA VAL A 8 0.09 -3.50 -0.93
C VAL A 8 -0.50 -4.27 -2.09
N VAL A 9 -1.68 -4.85 -1.89
CA VAL A 9 -2.46 -5.51 -2.95
C VAL A 9 -3.72 -4.70 -3.19
N LEU A 10 -3.99 -4.40 -4.46
CA LEU A 10 -5.19 -3.67 -4.88
C LEU A 10 -6.40 -4.62 -4.89
N SER A 11 -7.59 -4.08 -4.64
CA SER A 11 -8.86 -4.83 -4.69
C SER A 11 -9.33 -5.21 -6.11
N LEU A 12 -8.46 -5.05 -7.11
CA LEU A 12 -8.73 -5.29 -8.53
C LEU A 12 -8.36 -6.75 -8.88
N PRO A 13 -8.86 -7.32 -10.00
CA PRO A 13 -8.54 -8.69 -10.42
C PRO A 13 -7.09 -8.85 -10.95
N LEU A 14 -6.15 -8.11 -10.37
CA LEU A 14 -4.73 -8.19 -10.64
C LEU A 14 -4.10 -8.93 -9.47
N ASP A 15 -3.60 -10.15 -9.70
CA ASP A 15 -2.70 -10.86 -8.78
C ASP A 15 -1.32 -10.18 -8.76
N GLN A 16 -1.29 -8.88 -8.43
CA GLN A 16 -0.09 -8.06 -8.41
C GLN A 16 -0.05 -7.24 -7.12
N SER A 17 1.13 -7.24 -6.49
CA SER A 17 1.46 -6.35 -5.39
C SER A 17 2.20 -5.12 -5.91
N PHE A 18 2.05 -4.01 -5.18
CA PHE A 18 2.67 -2.72 -5.49
C PHE A 18 3.40 -2.19 -4.27
N THR A 19 4.56 -1.58 -4.50
CA THR A 19 5.35 -0.98 -3.42
C THR A 19 5.11 0.53 -3.35
N TYR A 20 4.80 1.02 -2.14
CA TYR A 20 4.60 2.42 -1.83
C TYR A 20 5.51 2.86 -0.68
N ILE A 21 5.67 4.17 -0.54
CA ILE A 21 6.37 4.78 0.59
C ILE A 21 5.36 4.95 1.73
N ASP A 22 5.68 4.44 2.92
CA ASP A 22 4.94 4.72 4.14
C ASP A 22 5.29 6.14 4.62
N THR A 23 4.32 7.04 4.51
CA THR A 23 4.40 8.43 4.97
C THR A 23 3.80 8.62 6.37
N LEU A 24 3.05 7.64 6.87
CA LEU A 24 2.31 7.72 8.13
C LEU A 24 3.03 7.01 9.28
N SER A 25 4.07 6.21 8.99
CA SER A 25 4.93 5.51 9.97
C SER A 25 4.15 4.63 10.96
N SER A 26 2.92 4.25 10.61
CA SER A 26 1.99 3.55 11.51
C SER A 26 1.15 2.50 10.78
N LEU A 27 1.50 2.17 9.52
CA LEU A 27 0.71 1.25 8.72
C LEU A 27 0.99 -0.19 9.15
N GLN A 28 -0.06 -0.88 9.59
CA GLN A 28 0.01 -2.28 10.02
C GLN A 28 -0.36 -3.22 8.86
N ILE A 29 0.26 -4.40 8.83
CA ILE A 29 -0.12 -5.47 7.89
C ILE A 29 -1.60 -5.81 8.09
N GLY A 30 -2.35 -5.93 6.99
CA GLY A 30 -3.80 -6.14 6.97
C GLY A 30 -4.63 -4.85 7.00
N SER A 31 -3.99 -3.68 7.15
CA SER A 31 -4.71 -2.40 7.10
C SER A 31 -5.21 -2.11 5.69
N LEU A 32 -6.46 -1.68 5.58
CA LEU A 32 -7.03 -1.13 4.35
C LEU A 32 -6.62 0.34 4.25
N ILE A 33 -5.94 0.70 3.18
CA ILE A 33 -5.45 2.06 2.92
C ILE A 33 -5.89 2.54 1.55
N GLU A 34 -5.82 3.85 1.34
CA GLU A 34 -6.03 4.48 0.04
C GLU A 34 -4.68 4.85 -0.57
N VAL A 35 -4.41 4.35 -1.78
CA VAL A 35 -3.16 4.60 -2.51
C VAL A 35 -3.45 5.19 -3.88
N PRO A 36 -2.57 6.08 -4.39
CA PRO A 36 -2.68 6.54 -5.75
C PRO A 36 -2.33 5.40 -6.71
N PHE A 37 -3.22 5.12 -7.67
CA PHE A 37 -2.97 4.15 -8.73
C PHE A 37 -3.38 4.77 -10.08
N GLN A 38 -2.38 4.97 -10.94
CA GLN A 38 -2.55 5.69 -12.21
C GLN A 38 -3.13 7.10 -11.98
N ASN A 39 -4.36 7.34 -12.44
CA ASN A 39 -5.05 8.65 -12.34
C ASN A 39 -6.23 8.63 -11.36
N ARG A 40 -6.28 7.64 -10.45
CA ARG A 40 -7.33 7.54 -9.43
C ARG A 40 -6.78 7.06 -8.10
N THR A 41 -7.55 7.22 -7.04
CA THR A 41 -7.27 6.64 -5.73
C THR A 41 -7.94 5.29 -5.64
N GLU A 42 -7.21 4.30 -5.14
CA GLU A 42 -7.70 2.93 -4.98
C GLU A 42 -7.52 2.42 -3.55
N ARG A 43 -8.38 1.48 -3.17
CA ARG A 43 -8.27 0.79 -1.89
C ARG A 43 -7.36 -0.42 -2.02
N ALA A 44 -6.34 -0.46 -1.17
CA ALA A 44 -5.34 -1.51 -1.11
C ALA A 44 -5.17 -2.04 0.31
N VAL A 45 -4.75 -3.28 0.43
CA VAL A 45 -4.43 -3.91 1.72
C VAL A 45 -2.93 -4.02 1.86
N VAL A 46 -2.37 -3.58 3.00
CA VAL A 46 -0.94 -3.74 3.31
C VAL A 46 -0.63 -5.21 3.57
N ILE A 47 0.33 -5.78 2.86
CA ILE A 47 0.73 -7.19 3.00
C ILE A 47 2.16 -7.37 3.52
N GLN A 48 3.04 -6.38 3.36
CA GLN A 48 4.40 -6.40 3.91
C GLN A 48 4.85 -4.99 4.30
N ASN A 49 5.62 -4.89 5.39
CA ASN A 49 6.28 -3.66 5.82
C ASN A 49 7.79 -3.96 5.91
N ARG A 50 8.63 -3.22 5.17
CA ARG A 50 10.09 -3.46 5.05
C ARG A 50 10.92 -2.29 5.57
#